data_AF-A0A1H1I9H3-F1
#
_entry.id   AF-A0A1H1I9H3-F1
#
_cell.length_a   1.000
_cell.length_b   1.000
_cell.length_c   1.000
_cell.angle_alpha   90.00
_cell.angle_beta   90.00
_cell.angle_gamma   90.00
#
_symmetry.space_group_name_H-M   'P 1'
#
loop_
_entity.id
_entity.type
_entity.pdbx_description
1 polymer ?
#
loop_
_entity_poly.entity_id
_entity_poly.type
_entity_poly.pdbx_seq_one_letter_code
_entity_poly.pdbx_strand_id
1 'polypeptide(L)'
;MLGFDVSTARKVWTAFLIALLFFVIYIASSTVLVVVFAVFFSYLIYPMVDLVDRIRPRRVPRVASIALVFIVVVAVIAVVGSVFGVQLQDQATHLFAQLPTLMKSDVQNRFPLPHFLEPLRERIVDFVSSQIETGSDKAVPMARSVGLGVVHAASNLIYLVLIPILSFLLIKEGPQMRDSFLDLLNDRHRVLWAEIVTDLNVLLSKYVRALLFLSLATLICYGVAFSLLGVPYAFLLAVSAGLLEFVPFAGPLGAVAITLVVAVFSGYPHLLWLVIFIGLYRLFQDYVLNPYLMSEGVEVSPFLVIVGLLAGDQLGGVAGIFLAVPVIAMLKIVIGRARVFYAASRAEGEAARKALTGKTD
;
A
#
# COMPACT_ATOMS: atom_id res chain seq x y z
N MET A 1 -13.72 40.57 -31.86
CA MET A 1 -13.63 39.17 -32.36
C MET A 1 -12.37 38.55 -31.79
N LEU A 2 -12.47 37.89 -30.64
CA LEU A 2 -11.33 37.24 -30.00
C LEU A 2 -11.04 35.94 -30.77
N GLY A 3 -9.95 35.94 -31.55
CA GLY A 3 -9.49 34.81 -32.36
C GLY A 3 -8.97 33.64 -31.53
N PHE A 4 -9.81 33.07 -30.67
CA PHE A 4 -9.50 31.82 -30.00
C PHE A 4 -9.67 30.68 -30.99
N ASP A 5 -8.55 30.11 -31.42
CA ASP A 5 -8.52 28.84 -32.11
C ASP A 5 -9.26 27.79 -31.26
N VAL A 6 -10.26 27.12 -31.85
CA VAL A 6 -11.11 26.12 -31.19
C VAL A 6 -10.26 24.96 -30.63
N SER A 7 -9.09 24.72 -31.22
CA SER A 7 -8.11 23.76 -30.71
C SER A 7 -7.50 24.20 -29.37
N THR A 8 -7.22 25.49 -29.21
CA THR A 8 -6.66 26.10 -28.00
C THR A 8 -7.72 26.19 -26.91
N ALA A 9 -8.95 26.59 -27.26
CA ALA A 9 -10.09 26.59 -26.33
C ALA A 9 -10.36 25.19 -25.76
N ARG A 10 -10.30 24.14 -26.60
CA ARG A 10 -10.47 22.76 -26.16
C ARG A 10 -9.33 22.33 -25.22
N LYS A 11 -8.08 22.60 -25.56
CA LYS A 11 -6.92 22.28 -24.71
C LYS A 11 -6.96 22.99 -23.35
N VAL A 12 -7.31 24.27 -23.34
CA VAL A 12 -7.46 25.07 -22.12
C VAL A 12 -8.62 24.55 -21.28
N TRP A 13 -9.74 24.20 -21.90
CA TRP A 13 -10.89 23.60 -21.22
C TRP A 13 -10.56 22.23 -20.61
N THR A 14 -9.88 21.36 -21.34
CA THR A 14 -9.44 20.07 -20.80
C THR A 14 -8.45 20.25 -19.65
N ALA A 15 -7.49 21.18 -19.78
CA ALA A 15 -6.54 21.48 -18.71
C ALA A 15 -7.25 22.06 -17.46
N PHE A 16 -8.24 22.93 -17.66
CA PHE A 16 -9.07 23.47 -16.58
C PHE A 16 -9.89 22.38 -15.89
N LEU A 17 -10.54 21.48 -16.64
CA LEU A 17 -11.27 20.35 -16.07
C LEU A 17 -10.36 19.40 -15.30
N ILE A 18 -9.16 19.14 -15.80
CA ILE A 18 -8.14 18.34 -15.11
C ILE A 18 -7.72 19.04 -13.81
N ALA A 19 -7.40 20.34 -13.86
CA ALA A 19 -7.02 21.11 -12.67
C ALA A 19 -8.16 21.18 -11.64
N LEU A 20 -9.41 21.35 -12.08
CA LEU A 20 -10.59 21.32 -11.22
C LEU A 20 -10.80 19.96 -10.59
N LEU A 21 -10.61 18.87 -11.34
CA LEU A 21 -10.65 17.51 -10.81
C LEU A 21 -9.59 17.31 -9.73
N PHE A 22 -8.34 17.73 -9.95
CA PHE A 22 -7.28 17.68 -8.95
C PHE A 22 -7.61 18.54 -7.72
N PHE A 23 -8.21 19.71 -7.90
CA PHE A 23 -8.62 20.59 -6.80
C PHE A 23 -9.77 20.00 -5.96
N VAL A 24 -10.77 19.40 -6.61
CA VAL A 24 -11.86 18.70 -5.93
C VAL A 24 -11.34 17.47 -5.20
N ILE A 25 -10.43 16.70 -5.80
CA ILE A 25 -9.76 15.56 -5.15
C ILE A 25 -8.94 16.03 -3.93
N TYR A 26 -8.28 17.19 -4.01
CA TYR A 26 -7.52 17.74 -2.90
C TYR A 26 -8.43 18.11 -1.71
N ILE A 27 -9.55 18.79 -1.97
CA ILE A 27 -10.54 19.13 -0.93
C ILE A 27 -11.21 17.87 -0.37
N ALA A 28 -11.53 16.90 -1.23
CA ALA A 28 -12.18 15.65 -0.86
C ALA A 28 -11.20 14.55 -0.45
N SER A 29 -9.93 14.87 -0.19
CA SER A 29 -8.85 13.90 0.00
C SER A 29 -9.17 12.85 1.07
N SER A 30 -9.82 13.23 2.18
CA SER A 30 -10.27 12.28 3.21
C SER A 30 -11.33 11.29 2.70
N THR A 31 -12.29 11.75 1.89
CA THR A 31 -13.35 10.92 1.31
C THR A 31 -12.81 10.03 0.20
N VAL A 32 -11.92 10.57 -0.65
CA VAL A 32 -11.25 9.81 -1.71
C VAL A 32 -10.42 8.69 -1.09
N LEU A 33 -9.71 8.94 0.00
CA LEU A 33 -8.95 7.90 0.69
C LEU A 33 -9.84 6.75 1.18
N VAL A 34 -11.00 7.04 1.76
CA VAL A 34 -11.95 5.99 2.19
C VAL A 34 -12.41 5.14 1.00
N VAL A 35 -12.74 5.76 -0.14
CA VAL A 35 -13.12 5.04 -1.35
C VAL A 35 -11.96 4.21 -1.89
N VAL A 36 -10.74 4.75 -1.89
CA VAL A 36 -9.55 4.03 -2.32
C VAL A 36 -9.30 2.82 -1.40
N PHE A 37 -9.36 2.98 -0.08
CA PHE A 37 -9.25 1.85 0.85
C PHE A 37 -10.38 0.83 0.62
N ALA A 38 -11.60 1.26 0.31
CA ALA A 38 -12.69 0.36 -0.03
C ALA A 38 -12.42 -0.43 -1.33
N VAL A 39 -11.81 0.20 -2.34
CA VAL A 39 -11.35 -0.47 -3.56
C VAL A 39 -10.29 -1.52 -3.23
N PHE A 40 -9.25 -1.17 -2.46
CA PHE A 40 -8.23 -2.13 -2.02
C PHE A 40 -8.82 -3.27 -1.21
N PHE A 41 -9.71 -2.98 -0.26
CA PHE A 41 -10.42 -3.97 0.53
C PHE A 41 -11.31 -4.88 -0.33
N SER A 42 -11.90 -4.33 -1.40
CA SER A 42 -12.69 -5.10 -2.37
C SER A 42 -11.83 -6.12 -3.11
N TYR A 43 -10.63 -5.71 -3.56
CA TYR A 43 -9.67 -6.59 -4.21
C TYR A 43 -9.11 -7.66 -3.27
N LEU A 44 -8.99 -7.34 -1.98
CA LEU A 44 -8.63 -8.28 -0.92
C LEU A 44 -9.72 -9.35 -0.71
N ILE A 45 -10.99 -8.94 -0.63
CA ILE A 45 -12.11 -9.84 -0.34
C ILE A 45 -12.56 -10.65 -1.56
N TYR A 46 -12.44 -10.08 -2.76
CA TYR A 46 -12.92 -10.69 -4.01
C TYR A 46 -12.54 -12.17 -4.22
N PRO A 47 -11.31 -12.64 -3.95
CA PRO A 47 -10.94 -14.04 -4.11
C PRO A 47 -11.76 -14.97 -3.21
N MET A 48 -12.08 -14.52 -1.99
CA MET A 48 -12.91 -15.31 -1.06
C MET A 48 -14.36 -15.36 -1.55
N VAL A 49 -14.86 -14.26 -2.10
CA VAL A 49 -16.19 -14.22 -2.73
C VAL A 49 -16.24 -15.19 -3.91
N ASP A 50 -15.23 -15.19 -4.78
CA ASP A 50 -15.17 -16.05 -5.97
C ASP A 50 -15.10 -17.54 -5.61
N LEU A 51 -14.34 -17.90 -4.56
CA LEU A 51 -14.30 -19.26 -4.02
C LEU A 51 -15.67 -19.72 -3.52
N VAL A 52 -16.37 -18.88 -2.76
CA VAL A 52 -17.71 -19.19 -2.28
C VAL A 52 -18.70 -19.29 -3.44
N ASP A 53 -18.61 -18.40 -4.43
CA ASP A 53 -19.51 -18.41 -5.60
C ASP A 53 -19.33 -19.68 -6.44
N ARG A 54 -18.10 -20.22 -6.52
CA ARG A 54 -17.78 -21.46 -7.26
C ARG A 54 -18.33 -22.73 -6.60
N ILE A 55 -18.43 -22.76 -5.26
CA ILE A 55 -18.87 -23.94 -4.49
C ILE A 55 -20.40 -23.98 -4.32
N ARG A 56 -21.06 -22.84 -4.51
CA ARG A 56 -22.47 -22.64 -4.18
C ARG A 56 -23.44 -23.30 -5.18
N PRO A 57 -24.63 -23.76 -4.72
CA PRO A 57 -25.72 -24.12 -5.61
C PRO A 57 -26.20 -22.93 -6.45
N ARG A 58 -26.45 -23.14 -7.76
CA ARG A 58 -26.90 -22.11 -8.72
C ARG A 58 -28.15 -21.31 -8.32
N ARG A 59 -28.92 -21.77 -7.32
CA ARG A 59 -30.18 -21.13 -6.89
C ARG A 59 -30.00 -19.92 -5.99
N VAL A 60 -28.80 -19.68 -5.47
CA VAL A 60 -28.61 -18.67 -4.43
C VAL A 60 -27.97 -17.41 -5.04
N PRO A 61 -28.54 -16.20 -4.83
CA PRO A 61 -28.11 -14.99 -5.54
C PRO A 61 -26.71 -14.55 -5.12
N ARG A 62 -25.88 -14.11 -6.07
CA ARG A 62 -24.49 -13.65 -5.85
C ARG A 62 -24.34 -12.69 -4.67
N VAL A 63 -25.31 -11.80 -4.47
CA VAL A 63 -25.36 -10.85 -3.34
C VAL A 63 -25.24 -11.55 -1.98
N ALA A 64 -25.87 -12.71 -1.81
CA ALA A 64 -25.79 -13.48 -0.57
C ALA A 64 -24.42 -14.18 -0.41
N SER A 65 -23.70 -14.51 -1.49
CA SER A 65 -22.31 -14.98 -1.40
C SER A 65 -21.40 -13.87 -0.88
N ILE A 66 -21.55 -12.66 -1.44
CA ILE A 66 -20.79 -11.47 -1.02
C ILE A 66 -21.09 -11.18 0.46
N ALA A 67 -22.37 -11.09 0.84
CA ALA A 67 -22.77 -10.79 2.22
C ALA A 67 -22.22 -11.82 3.22
N LEU A 68 -22.28 -13.13 2.89
CA LEU A 68 -21.73 -14.18 3.74
C LEU A 68 -20.23 -13.99 3.96
N VAL A 69 -19.46 -13.72 2.91
CA VAL A 69 -18.01 -13.50 3.02
C VAL A 69 -17.71 -12.28 3.88
N PHE A 70 -18.43 -11.17 3.71
CA PHE A 70 -18.26 -9.99 4.56
C PHE A 70 -18.55 -10.29 6.04
N ILE A 71 -19.63 -11.02 6.34
CA ILE A 71 -19.95 -11.43 7.71
C ILE A 71 -18.83 -12.28 8.29
N VAL A 72 -18.32 -13.26 7.52
CA VAL A 72 -17.22 -14.13 7.96
C VAL A 72 -15.94 -13.32 8.21
N VAL A 73 -15.57 -12.41 7.30
CA VAL A 73 -14.39 -11.56 7.45
C VAL A 73 -14.50 -10.67 8.69
N VAL A 74 -15.64 -10.00 8.88
CA VAL A 74 -15.89 -9.16 10.06
C VAL A 74 -15.86 -9.99 11.34
N ALA A 75 -16.45 -11.20 11.34
CA ALA A 75 -16.41 -12.10 12.48
C ALA A 75 -14.98 -12.55 12.81
N VAL A 76 -14.18 -12.90 11.80
CA VAL A 76 -12.76 -13.26 11.99
C VAL A 76 -11.97 -12.08 12.56
N ILE A 77 -12.14 -10.87 12.01
CA ILE A 77 -11.49 -9.67 12.54
C ILE A 77 -11.90 -9.40 13.99
N ALA A 78 -13.18 -9.53 14.32
CA ALA A 78 -13.69 -9.33 15.67
C ALA A 78 -13.11 -10.36 16.66
N VAL A 79 -13.07 -11.65 16.27
CA VAL A 79 -12.49 -12.71 17.09
C VAL A 79 -11.00 -12.49 17.29
N VAL A 80 -10.22 -12.27 16.22
CA VAL A 80 -8.78 -11.99 16.29
C VAL A 80 -8.52 -10.76 17.15
N GLY A 81 -9.27 -9.68 16.93
CA GLY A 81 -9.18 -8.45 17.71
C GLY A 81 -9.50 -8.65 19.19
N SER A 82 -10.48 -9.49 19.52
CA SER A 82 -10.82 -9.77 20.93
C SER A 82 -9.76 -10.64 21.64
N VAL A 83 -9.22 -11.64 20.96
CA VAL A 83 -8.25 -12.59 21.53
C VAL A 83 -6.88 -11.93 21.68
N PHE A 84 -6.43 -11.21 20.66
CA PHE A 84 -5.09 -10.65 20.59
C PHE A 84 -5.03 -9.17 20.94
N GLY A 85 -6.16 -8.46 20.94
CA GLY A 85 -6.20 -7.02 21.18
C GLY A 85 -5.77 -6.63 22.58
N VAL A 86 -6.14 -7.41 23.60
CA VAL A 86 -5.68 -7.15 24.99
C VAL A 86 -4.16 -7.26 25.08
N GLN A 87 -3.57 -8.32 24.51
CA GLN A 87 -2.12 -8.50 24.49
C GLN A 87 -1.39 -7.38 23.73
N LEU A 88 -1.94 -6.93 22.60
CA LEU A 88 -1.39 -5.79 21.86
C LEU A 88 -1.48 -4.49 22.66
N GLN A 89 -2.62 -4.26 23.30
CA GLN A 89 -2.86 -3.08 24.12
C GLN A 89 -1.90 -3.03 25.31
N ASP A 90 -1.70 -4.15 26.01
CA ASP A 90 -0.78 -4.25 27.14
C ASP A 90 0.67 -3.98 26.71
N GLN A 91 1.11 -4.61 25.61
CA GLN A 91 2.45 -4.37 25.08
C GLN A 91 2.63 -2.93 24.61
N ALA A 92 1.63 -2.35 23.93
CA ALA A 92 1.69 -0.98 23.45
C ALA A 92 1.73 0.01 24.62
N THR A 93 0.84 -0.12 25.60
CA THR A 93 0.78 0.77 26.77
C THR A 93 2.06 0.69 27.60
N HIS A 94 2.59 -0.51 27.83
CA HIS A 94 3.84 -0.69 28.54
C HIS A 94 5.03 -0.09 27.77
N LEU A 95 5.09 -0.25 26.45
CA LEU A 95 6.10 0.41 25.62
C LEU A 95 6.00 1.94 25.68
N PHE A 96 4.79 2.50 25.54
CA PHE A 96 4.57 3.96 25.59
C PHE A 96 4.87 4.55 26.98
N ALA A 97 4.59 3.82 28.06
CA ALA A 97 4.95 4.23 29.40
C ALA A 97 6.46 4.22 29.63
N GLN A 98 7.17 3.26 29.04
CA GLN A 98 8.62 3.13 29.18
C GLN A 98 9.41 4.03 28.21
N LEU A 99 8.84 4.41 27.07
CA LEU A 99 9.48 5.23 26.03
C LEU A 99 10.23 6.47 26.58
N PRO A 100 9.63 7.31 27.45
CA PRO A 100 10.33 8.47 28.02
C PRO A 100 11.52 8.11 28.91
N THR A 101 11.43 7.00 29.66
CA THR A 101 12.54 6.51 30.49
C THR A 101 13.63 5.87 29.65
N LEU A 102 13.25 5.11 28.61
CA LEU A 102 14.15 4.51 27.65
C LEU A 102 14.99 5.57 26.92
N MET A 103 14.36 6.64 26.43
CA MET A 103 15.06 7.73 25.74
C MET A 103 15.99 8.56 26.63
N LYS A 104 15.79 8.54 27.97
CA LYS A 104 16.63 9.25 28.94
C LYS A 104 17.73 8.38 29.54
N SER A 105 17.73 7.08 29.25
CA SER A 105 18.73 6.16 29.79
C SER A 105 20.01 6.22 28.98
N ASP A 106 21.13 6.10 29.67
CA ASP A 106 22.47 6.11 29.09
C ASP A 106 22.64 4.97 28.07
N VAL A 107 22.52 5.30 26.77
CA VAL A 107 22.57 4.33 25.65
C VAL A 107 23.89 3.56 25.67
N GLN A 108 24.96 4.19 26.16
CA GLN A 108 26.29 3.60 26.30
C GLN A 108 26.34 2.35 27.17
N ASN A 109 25.44 2.14 28.13
CA ASN A 109 25.48 0.96 29.01
C ASN A 109 24.54 -0.17 28.59
N ARG A 110 23.63 0.07 27.64
CA ARG A 110 22.61 -0.92 27.24
C ARG A 110 22.86 -1.60 25.90
N PHE A 111 23.86 -1.15 25.13
CA PHE A 111 24.22 -1.79 23.87
C PHE A 111 25.05 -3.07 24.15
N PRO A 112 24.45 -4.27 24.11
CA PRO A 112 25.13 -5.52 24.42
C PRO A 112 25.77 -6.02 23.13
N LEU A 113 27.04 -5.68 22.93
CA LEU A 113 27.82 -6.18 21.80
C LEU A 113 28.58 -7.43 22.23
N PRO A 114 28.70 -8.45 21.35
CA PRO A 114 29.66 -9.52 21.53
C PRO A 114 31.08 -8.96 21.72
N HIS A 115 31.91 -9.64 22.52
CA HIS A 115 33.29 -9.20 22.82
C HIS A 115 34.15 -8.86 21.58
N PHE A 116 33.89 -9.52 20.44
CA PHE A 116 34.62 -9.23 19.19
C PHE A 116 34.24 -7.90 18.51
N LEU A 117 33.15 -7.24 18.93
CA LEU A 117 32.70 -5.93 18.43
C LEU A 117 32.92 -4.79 19.44
N GLU A 118 33.51 -5.06 20.60
CA GLU A 118 33.88 -4.02 21.58
C GLU A 118 34.71 -2.88 21.00
N PRO A 119 35.70 -3.10 20.11
CA PRO A 119 36.47 -2.01 19.50
C PRO A 119 35.63 -1.07 18.62
N LEU A 120 34.47 -1.54 18.15
CA LEU A 120 33.53 -0.79 17.32
C LEU A 120 32.38 -0.21 18.14
N ARG A 121 32.27 -0.55 19.42
CA ARG A 121 31.15 -0.18 20.30
C ARG A 121 30.96 1.33 20.39
N GLU A 122 32.02 2.06 20.70
CA GLU A 122 31.96 3.53 20.83
C GLU A 122 31.49 4.17 19.52
N ARG A 123 32.04 3.76 18.38
CA ARG A 123 31.62 4.28 17.06
C ARG A 123 30.16 3.95 16.71
N ILE A 124 29.70 2.73 17.04
CA ILE A 124 28.32 2.31 16.80
C ILE A 124 27.37 3.09 17.71
N VAL A 125 27.71 3.21 19.00
CA VAL A 125 26.89 3.93 19.98
C VAL A 125 26.83 5.42 19.64
N ASP A 126 27.95 6.05 19.27
CA ASP A 126 27.99 7.47 18.87
C ASP A 126 27.21 7.70 17.57
N PHE A 127 27.33 6.79 16.60
CA PHE A 127 26.55 6.86 15.36
C PHE A 127 25.04 6.72 15.64
N VAL A 128 24.64 5.74 16.45
CA VAL A 128 23.24 5.54 16.83
C VAL A 128 22.71 6.73 17.63
N SER A 129 23.47 7.24 18.59
CA SER A 129 23.05 8.36 19.45
C SER A 129 22.90 9.66 18.65
N SER A 130 23.86 9.97 17.76
CA SER A 130 23.79 11.16 16.89
C SER A 130 22.66 11.09 15.85
N GLN A 131 22.39 9.91 15.28
CA GLN A 131 21.24 9.72 14.39
C GLN A 131 19.91 9.81 15.15
N ILE A 132 19.87 9.42 16.43
CA ILE A 132 18.67 9.54 17.27
C ILE A 132 18.44 10.98 17.73
N GLU A 133 19.45 11.76 18.07
CA GLU A 133 19.27 13.18 18.40
C GLU A 133 18.77 13.96 17.17
N THR A 134 19.39 13.74 16.02
CA THR A 134 19.02 14.40 14.76
C THR A 134 17.68 13.87 14.20
N GLY A 135 17.40 12.59 14.42
CA GLY A 135 16.19 11.91 13.97
C GLY A 135 14.99 12.09 14.90
N SER A 136 15.19 12.25 16.22
CA SER A 136 14.09 12.37 17.20
C SER A 136 13.26 13.62 16.99
N ASP A 137 13.87 14.72 16.58
CA ASP A 137 13.15 15.98 16.35
C ASP A 137 12.10 15.90 15.23
N LYS A 138 12.21 14.93 14.31
CA LYS A 138 11.27 14.77 13.19
C LYS A 138 10.60 13.39 13.14
N ALA A 139 11.32 12.32 13.41
CA ALA A 139 10.83 10.94 13.32
C ALA A 139 9.89 10.57 14.49
N VAL A 140 10.15 11.07 15.71
CA VAL A 140 9.27 10.79 16.87
C VAL A 140 7.92 11.52 16.74
N PRO A 141 7.85 12.81 16.37
CA PRO A 141 6.59 13.46 16.03
C PRO A 141 5.85 12.78 14.88
N MET A 142 6.57 12.34 13.83
CA MET A 142 5.97 11.64 12.70
C MET A 142 5.38 10.29 13.14
N ALA A 143 6.13 9.44 13.83
CA ALA A 143 5.64 8.16 14.37
C ALA A 143 4.46 8.35 15.32
N ARG A 144 4.49 9.39 16.17
CA ARG A 144 3.38 9.76 17.06
C ARG A 144 2.16 10.23 16.27
N SER A 145 2.33 11.03 15.22
CA SER A 145 1.23 11.51 14.37
C SER A 145 0.58 10.38 13.57
N VAL A 146 1.37 9.41 13.09
CA VAL A 146 0.87 8.21 12.41
C VAL A 146 0.14 7.31 13.40
N GLY A 147 0.73 7.06 14.58
CA GLY A 147 0.10 6.28 15.65
C GLY A 147 -1.22 6.89 16.12
N LEU A 148 -1.25 8.22 16.36
CA LEU A 148 -2.47 8.95 16.71
C LEU A 148 -3.47 8.98 15.56
N GLY A 149 -3.03 9.06 14.30
CA GLY A 149 -3.89 8.99 13.12
C GLY A 149 -4.56 7.62 12.97
N VAL A 150 -3.83 6.53 13.21
CA VAL A 150 -4.35 5.16 13.22
C VAL A 150 -5.33 4.98 14.38
N VAL A 151 -5.00 5.44 15.58
CA VAL A 151 -5.91 5.39 16.74
C VAL A 151 -7.15 6.24 16.48
N HIS A 152 -7.01 7.43 15.89
CA HIS A 152 -8.14 8.28 15.56
C HIS A 152 -9.03 7.63 14.50
N ALA A 153 -8.45 7.06 13.44
CA ALA A 153 -9.18 6.31 12.42
C ALA A 153 -9.90 5.08 13.01
N ALA A 154 -9.25 4.36 13.92
CA ALA A 154 -9.84 3.23 14.64
C ALA A 154 -10.95 3.66 15.62
N SER A 155 -10.79 4.82 16.26
CA SER A 155 -11.82 5.42 17.13
C SER A 155 -13.02 5.95 16.34
N ASN A 156 -12.81 6.31 15.07
CA ASN A 156 -13.85 6.72 14.16
C ASN A 156 -14.53 5.47 13.57
N LEU A 157 -15.39 4.85 14.39
CA LEU A 157 -16.18 3.65 14.06
C LEU A 157 -16.87 3.75 12.69
N ILE A 158 -17.17 4.97 12.24
CA ILE A 158 -17.77 5.21 10.93
C ILE A 158 -16.91 4.67 9.78
N TYR A 159 -15.58 4.81 9.80
CA TYR A 159 -14.73 4.31 8.71
C TYR A 159 -14.61 2.79 8.72
N LEU A 160 -14.59 2.20 9.92
CA LEU A 160 -14.56 0.75 10.11
C LEU A 160 -15.82 0.08 9.52
N VAL A 161 -16.96 0.77 9.54
CA VAL A 161 -18.21 0.31 8.94
C VAL A 161 -18.30 0.70 7.46
N LEU A 162 -17.88 1.91 7.10
CA LEU A 162 -18.05 2.46 5.76
C LEU A 162 -17.15 1.77 4.72
N ILE A 163 -15.89 1.45 5.04
CA ILE A 163 -14.98 0.77 4.11
C ILE A 163 -15.54 -0.59 3.68
N PRO A 164 -15.98 -1.48 4.60
CA PRO A 164 -16.63 -2.73 4.21
C PRO A 164 -17.92 -2.52 3.40
N ILE A 165 -18.77 -1.55 3.76
CA ILE A 165 -20.01 -1.29 3.02
C ILE A 165 -19.70 -0.83 1.58
N LEU A 166 -18.79 0.13 1.41
CA LEU A 166 -18.40 0.60 0.09
C LEU A 166 -17.74 -0.52 -0.73
N SER A 167 -16.90 -1.33 -0.09
CA SER A 167 -16.28 -2.50 -0.72
C SER A 167 -17.32 -3.52 -1.18
N PHE A 168 -18.34 -3.80 -0.35
CA PHE A 168 -19.47 -4.64 -0.70
C PHE A 168 -20.22 -4.11 -1.93
N LEU A 169 -20.50 -2.80 -1.97
CA LEU A 169 -21.16 -2.15 -3.10
C LEU A 169 -20.28 -2.21 -4.35
N LEU A 170 -18.98 -1.98 -4.24
CA LEU A 170 -18.03 -2.07 -5.36
C LEU A 170 -17.99 -3.48 -5.96
N ILE A 171 -17.99 -4.53 -5.13
CA ILE A 171 -18.04 -5.92 -5.64
C ILE A 171 -19.38 -6.23 -6.30
N LYS A 172 -20.49 -5.74 -5.71
CA LYS A 172 -21.85 -5.98 -6.20
C LYS A 172 -22.12 -5.26 -7.52
N GLU A 173 -21.78 -3.98 -7.60
CA GLU A 173 -22.19 -3.05 -8.66
C GLU A 173 -21.06 -2.75 -9.65
N GLY A 174 -19.81 -3.07 -9.33
CA GLY A 174 -18.64 -2.83 -10.17
C GLY A 174 -18.77 -3.32 -11.63
N PRO A 175 -19.29 -4.53 -11.91
CA PRO A 175 -19.51 -4.98 -13.28
C PRO A 175 -20.49 -4.07 -14.05
N GLN A 176 -21.61 -3.68 -13.43
CA GLN A 176 -22.61 -2.80 -14.04
C GLN A 176 -22.05 -1.39 -14.26
N MET A 177 -21.27 -0.87 -13.31
CA MET A 177 -20.59 0.42 -13.44
C MET A 177 -19.59 0.42 -14.59
N ARG A 178 -18.82 -0.67 -14.75
CA ARG A 178 -17.90 -0.86 -15.87
C ARG A 178 -18.65 -0.86 -17.20
N ASP A 179 -19.69 -1.67 -17.33
CA ASP A 179 -20.41 -1.82 -18.60
C ASP A 179 -21.12 -0.51 -18.97
N SER A 180 -21.75 0.16 -18.00
CA SER A 180 -22.36 1.49 -18.18
C SER A 180 -21.34 2.53 -18.63
N PHE A 181 -20.11 2.51 -18.07
CA PHE A 181 -19.04 3.40 -18.50
C PHE A 181 -18.58 3.12 -19.93
N LEU A 182 -18.46 1.84 -20.31
CA LEU A 182 -18.04 1.42 -21.64
C LEU A 182 -19.10 1.74 -22.71
N ASP A 183 -20.38 1.73 -22.36
CA ASP A 183 -21.48 2.03 -23.28
C ASP A 183 -21.62 3.54 -23.59
N LEU A 184 -20.99 4.41 -22.79
CA LEU A 184 -20.89 5.84 -23.08
C LEU A 184 -19.82 6.18 -24.15
N LEU A 185 -19.00 5.19 -24.55
CA LEU A 185 -17.88 5.38 -25.45
C LEU A 185 -18.19 4.88 -26.87
N ASN A 186 -17.68 5.57 -27.88
CA ASN A 186 -17.75 5.09 -29.27
C ASN A 186 -16.99 3.76 -29.43
N ASP A 187 -17.43 2.91 -30.37
CA ASP A 187 -16.91 1.55 -30.58
C ASP A 187 -15.38 1.45 -30.58
N ARG A 188 -14.71 2.42 -31.22
CA ARG A 188 -13.24 2.45 -31.31
C ARG A 188 -12.56 2.68 -29.95
N HIS A 189 -13.11 3.56 -29.11
CA HIS A 189 -12.57 3.83 -27.78
C HIS A 189 -13.02 2.80 -26.75
N ARG A 190 -14.18 2.17 -26.96
CA ARG A 190 -14.72 1.11 -26.11
C ARG A 190 -13.74 -0.05 -25.96
N VAL A 191 -13.12 -0.50 -27.05
CA VAL A 191 -12.09 -1.56 -27.03
C VAL A 191 -10.88 -1.16 -26.19
N LEU A 192 -10.32 0.04 -26.43
CA LEU A 192 -9.17 0.55 -25.69
C LEU A 192 -9.46 0.62 -24.18
N TRP A 193 -10.58 1.21 -23.78
CA TRP A 193 -10.93 1.35 -22.37
C TRP A 193 -11.30 0.02 -21.72
N ALA A 194 -11.92 -0.90 -22.45
CA ALA A 194 -12.18 -2.26 -21.96
C ALA A 194 -10.87 -3.00 -21.65
N GLU A 195 -9.86 -2.90 -22.50
CA GLU A 195 -8.53 -3.45 -22.25
C GLU A 195 -7.85 -2.78 -21.05
N ILE A 196 -7.85 -1.44 -20.98
CA ILE A 196 -7.28 -0.69 -19.86
C ILE A 196 -7.92 -1.13 -18.54
N VAL A 197 -9.25 -1.13 -18.45
CA VAL A 197 -9.96 -1.53 -17.22
C VAL A 197 -9.63 -2.96 -16.84
N THR A 198 -9.51 -3.86 -17.82
CA THR A 198 -9.16 -5.27 -17.56
C THR A 198 -7.74 -5.39 -17.01
N ASP A 199 -6.77 -4.71 -17.62
CA ASP A 199 -5.37 -4.71 -17.18
C ASP A 199 -5.22 -4.08 -15.78
N LEU A 200 -5.92 -2.97 -15.51
CA LEU A 200 -5.94 -2.34 -14.19
C LEU A 200 -6.53 -3.28 -13.13
N ASN A 201 -7.61 -3.99 -13.46
CA ASN A 201 -8.24 -4.94 -12.55
C ASN A 201 -7.31 -6.11 -12.21
N VAL A 202 -6.58 -6.63 -13.21
CA VAL A 202 -5.57 -7.69 -13.01
C VAL A 202 -4.41 -7.17 -12.16
N LEU A 203 -3.90 -5.96 -12.46
CA LEU A 203 -2.81 -5.35 -11.71
C LEU A 203 -3.18 -5.15 -10.24
N LEU A 204 -4.31 -4.52 -9.95
CA LEU A 204 -4.74 -4.25 -8.57
C LEU A 204 -5.02 -5.55 -7.81
N SER A 205 -5.65 -6.53 -8.46
CA SER A 205 -5.90 -7.85 -7.87
C SER A 205 -4.59 -8.55 -7.48
N LYS A 206 -3.60 -8.59 -8.38
CA LYS A 206 -2.30 -9.22 -8.10
C LYS A 206 -1.53 -8.46 -7.03
N TYR A 207 -1.52 -7.13 -7.13
CA TYR A 207 -0.83 -6.26 -6.18
C TYR A 207 -1.37 -6.43 -4.76
N VAL A 208 -2.68 -6.31 -4.56
CA VAL A 208 -3.31 -6.47 -3.24
C VAL A 208 -3.07 -7.86 -2.69
N ARG A 209 -3.19 -8.92 -3.51
CA ARG A 209 -2.88 -10.30 -3.09
C ARG A 209 -1.44 -10.45 -2.62
N ALA A 210 -0.48 -9.97 -3.42
CA ALA A 210 0.93 -10.03 -3.06
C ALA A 210 1.17 -9.32 -1.71
N LEU A 211 0.60 -8.12 -1.55
CA LEU A 211 0.75 -7.31 -0.34
C LEU A 211 0.20 -8.02 0.91
N LEU A 212 -0.93 -8.72 0.77
CA LEU A 212 -1.52 -9.52 1.84
C LEU A 212 -0.66 -10.73 2.21
N PHE A 213 -0.18 -11.47 1.21
CA PHE A 213 0.69 -12.62 1.46
C PHE A 213 2.00 -12.20 2.10
N LEU A 214 2.59 -11.09 1.65
CA LEU A 214 3.79 -10.51 2.24
C LEU A 214 3.53 -10.08 3.70
N SER A 215 2.47 -9.30 3.94
CA SER A 215 2.09 -8.86 5.28
C SER A 215 1.86 -10.01 6.25
N LEU A 216 1.14 -11.06 5.82
CA LEU A 216 0.90 -12.26 6.61
C LEU A 216 2.18 -13.07 6.83
N ALA A 217 3.01 -13.22 5.80
CA ALA A 217 4.31 -13.87 5.95
C ALA A 217 5.18 -13.12 6.96
N THR A 218 5.24 -11.78 6.89
CA THR A 218 5.99 -10.95 7.84
C THR A 218 5.44 -11.13 9.25
N LEU A 219 4.13 -11.02 9.42
CA LEU A 219 3.46 -11.20 10.71
C LEU A 219 3.79 -12.56 11.34
N ILE A 220 3.68 -13.65 10.58
CA ILE A 220 3.90 -15.01 11.08
C ILE A 220 5.39 -15.24 11.35
N CYS A 221 6.28 -14.92 10.40
CA CYS A 221 7.70 -15.16 10.54
C CYS A 221 8.31 -14.30 11.66
N TYR A 222 7.96 -13.02 11.76
CA TYR A 222 8.42 -12.16 12.85
C TYR A 222 7.77 -12.59 14.16
N GLY A 223 6.49 -12.93 14.17
CA GLY A 223 5.80 -13.38 15.38
C GLY A 223 6.46 -14.61 15.98
N VAL A 224 6.77 -15.61 15.15
CA VAL A 224 7.48 -16.83 15.59
C VAL A 224 8.92 -16.52 15.99
N ALA A 225 9.69 -15.87 15.13
CA ALA A 225 11.12 -15.64 15.39
C ALA A 225 11.35 -14.72 16.59
N PHE A 226 10.62 -13.61 16.70
CA PHE A 226 10.75 -12.69 17.83
C PHE A 226 10.34 -13.36 19.14
N SER A 227 9.32 -14.22 19.12
CA SER A 227 8.92 -14.99 20.31
C SER A 227 9.97 -16.03 20.70
N LEU A 228 10.53 -16.77 19.74
CA LEU A 228 11.58 -17.77 19.99
C LEU A 228 12.88 -17.14 20.48
N LEU A 229 13.23 -15.97 19.95
CA LEU A 229 14.39 -15.20 20.36
C LEU A 229 14.17 -14.48 21.70
N GLY A 230 12.93 -14.39 22.19
CA GLY A 230 12.59 -13.70 23.43
C GLY A 230 12.69 -12.17 23.31
N VAL A 231 12.42 -11.63 22.13
CA VAL A 231 12.44 -10.17 21.88
C VAL A 231 11.33 -9.51 22.70
N PRO A 232 11.62 -8.43 23.45
CA PRO A 232 10.60 -7.67 24.16
C PRO A 232 9.52 -7.15 23.20
N TYR A 233 8.26 -7.29 23.59
CA TYR A 233 7.12 -6.88 22.78
C TYR A 233 7.05 -7.60 21.41
N ALA A 234 7.54 -8.85 21.33
CA ALA A 234 7.59 -9.64 20.09
C ALA A 234 6.29 -9.59 19.28
N PHE A 235 5.14 -9.75 19.94
CA PHE A 235 3.85 -9.77 19.28
C PHE A 235 3.46 -8.40 18.71
N LEU A 236 3.61 -7.33 19.50
CA LEU A 236 3.39 -5.96 19.04
C LEU A 236 4.29 -5.60 17.86
N LEU A 237 5.58 -5.95 17.92
CA LEU A 237 6.54 -5.66 16.86
C LEU A 237 6.22 -6.46 15.59
N ALA A 238 5.83 -7.72 15.70
CA ALA A 238 5.42 -8.55 14.57
C ALA A 238 4.14 -8.04 13.91
N VAL A 239 3.13 -7.67 14.70
CA VAL A 239 1.89 -7.05 14.19
C VAL A 239 2.16 -5.72 13.52
N SER A 240 2.98 -4.87 14.14
CA SER A 240 3.38 -3.59 13.56
C SER A 240 4.14 -3.78 12.25
N ALA A 241 5.07 -4.75 12.18
CA ALA A 241 5.81 -5.05 10.97
C ALA A 241 4.91 -5.57 9.84
N GLY A 242 4.00 -6.50 10.14
CA GLY A 242 3.03 -7.00 9.17
C GLY A 242 2.12 -5.87 8.64
N LEU A 243 1.63 -4.99 9.51
CA LEU A 243 0.80 -3.84 9.09
C LEU A 243 1.59 -2.82 8.27
N LEU A 244 2.84 -2.55 8.65
CA LEU A 244 3.70 -1.65 7.91
C LEU A 244 4.07 -2.19 6.52
N GLU A 245 4.09 -3.51 6.32
CA GLU A 245 4.37 -4.13 5.01
C GLU A 245 3.38 -3.67 3.91
N PHE A 246 2.20 -3.18 4.29
CA PHE A 246 1.28 -2.58 3.32
C PHE A 246 1.87 -1.34 2.63
N VAL A 247 2.78 -0.59 3.29
CA VAL A 247 3.43 0.59 2.72
C VAL A 247 4.76 0.20 2.08
N PRO A 248 4.87 0.12 0.74
CA PRO A 248 6.07 -0.39 0.09
C PRO A 248 7.32 0.45 0.41
N PHE A 249 8.46 -0.22 0.58
CA PHE A 249 9.77 0.35 0.92
C PHE A 249 9.84 1.06 2.28
N ALA A 250 8.99 2.07 2.50
CA ALA A 250 8.97 2.86 3.73
C ALA A 250 8.50 2.04 4.95
N GLY A 251 7.48 1.20 4.76
CA GLY A 251 6.90 0.40 5.82
C GLY A 251 7.90 -0.59 6.44
N PRO A 252 8.52 -1.47 5.64
CA PRO A 252 9.50 -2.42 6.17
C PRO A 252 10.72 -1.77 6.80
N LEU A 253 11.23 -0.69 6.20
CA LEU A 253 12.32 0.07 6.80
C LEU A 253 11.90 0.66 8.16
N GLY A 254 10.69 1.22 8.24
CA GLY A 254 10.10 1.69 9.48
C GLY A 254 9.94 0.57 10.51
N ALA A 255 9.49 -0.61 10.10
CA ALA A 255 9.31 -1.77 10.98
C ALA A 255 10.65 -2.25 11.57
N VAL A 256 11.71 -2.31 10.74
CA VAL A 256 13.06 -2.65 11.18
C VAL A 256 13.57 -1.59 12.15
N ALA A 257 13.43 -0.30 11.82
CA ALA A 257 13.86 0.79 12.69
C ALA A 257 13.16 0.73 14.06
N ILE A 258 11.83 0.60 14.09
CA ILE A 258 11.06 0.47 15.33
C ILE A 258 11.53 -0.75 16.14
N THR A 259 11.67 -1.90 15.50
CA THR A 259 12.10 -3.15 16.14
C THR A 259 13.48 -3.02 16.77
N LEU A 260 14.45 -2.45 16.05
CA LEU A 260 15.81 -2.29 16.54
C LEU A 260 15.87 -1.26 17.68
N VAL A 261 15.17 -0.14 17.55
CA VAL A 261 15.08 0.86 18.63
C VAL A 261 14.52 0.21 19.89
N VAL A 262 13.38 -0.48 19.80
CA VAL A 262 12.77 -1.15 20.95
C VAL A 262 13.71 -2.20 21.56
N ALA A 263 14.39 -3.01 20.74
CA ALA A 263 15.35 -4.00 21.22
C ALA A 263 16.56 -3.36 21.93
N VAL A 264 17.17 -2.32 21.36
CA VAL A 264 18.31 -1.60 21.97
C VAL A 264 17.91 -1.04 23.33
N PHE A 265 16.82 -0.28 23.38
CA PHE A 265 16.44 0.45 24.58
C PHE A 265 15.93 -0.46 25.70
N SER A 266 15.24 -1.55 25.35
CA SER A 266 14.87 -2.57 26.33
C SER A 266 16.08 -3.32 26.91
N GLY A 267 17.28 -3.15 26.36
CA GLY A 267 18.50 -3.84 26.79
C GLY A 267 18.54 -5.30 26.34
N TYR A 268 17.93 -5.61 25.18
CA TYR A 268 17.84 -6.96 24.67
C TYR A 268 19.23 -7.53 24.31
N PRO A 269 19.68 -8.64 24.93
CA PRO A 269 21.07 -9.09 24.86
C PRO A 269 21.47 -9.73 23.52
N HIS A 270 20.52 -10.21 22.72
CA HIS A 270 20.80 -10.97 21.50
C HIS A 270 20.58 -10.14 20.23
N LEU A 271 21.00 -8.88 20.25
CA LEU A 271 20.75 -7.91 19.19
C LEU A 271 21.36 -8.32 17.84
N LEU A 272 22.54 -8.95 17.86
CA LEU A 272 23.18 -9.49 16.66
C LEU A 272 22.31 -10.53 15.96
N TRP A 273 21.75 -11.49 16.71
CA TRP A 273 20.89 -12.54 16.16
C TRP A 273 19.59 -11.98 15.60
N LEU A 274 19.03 -10.95 16.25
CA LEU A 274 17.86 -10.23 15.74
C LEU A 274 18.16 -9.55 14.39
N VAL A 275 19.27 -8.82 14.28
CA VAL A 275 19.69 -8.16 13.03
C VAL A 275 19.94 -9.19 11.93
N ILE A 276 20.62 -10.30 12.23
CA ILE A 276 20.87 -11.38 11.27
C ILE A 276 19.55 -11.97 10.77
N PHE A 277 18.61 -12.28 11.69
CA PHE A 277 17.30 -12.79 11.31
C PHE A 277 16.54 -11.82 10.40
N ILE A 278 16.44 -10.55 10.81
CA ILE A 278 15.76 -9.51 10.01
C ILE A 278 16.40 -9.38 8.63
N GLY A 279 17.73 -9.35 8.55
CA GLY A 279 18.47 -9.25 7.29
C GLY A 279 18.23 -10.46 6.38
N LEU A 280 18.33 -11.68 6.91
CA LEU A 280 18.07 -12.91 6.15
C LEU A 280 16.61 -12.99 5.68
N TYR A 281 15.67 -12.65 6.56
CA TYR A 281 14.26 -12.61 6.20
C TYR A 281 13.99 -11.58 5.10
N ARG A 282 14.63 -10.40 5.17
CA ARG A 282 14.48 -9.36 4.17
C ARG A 282 15.05 -9.76 2.82
N LEU A 283 16.22 -10.41 2.80
CA LEU A 283 16.79 -10.98 1.58
C LEU A 283 15.86 -12.03 0.98
N PHE A 284 15.35 -12.94 1.80
CA PHE A 284 14.38 -13.93 1.36
C PHE A 284 13.11 -13.27 0.80
N GLN A 285 12.58 -12.26 1.48
CA GLN A 285 11.37 -11.58 1.05
C GLN A 285 11.57 -10.81 -0.25
N ASP A 286 12.63 -10.01 -0.34
CA ASP A 286 12.88 -9.12 -1.48
C ASP A 286 13.35 -9.87 -2.74
N TYR A 287 14.09 -10.97 -2.59
CA TYR A 287 14.62 -11.74 -3.73
C TYR A 287 13.84 -13.02 -4.06
N VAL A 288 13.00 -13.52 -3.15
CA VAL A 288 12.23 -14.76 -3.39
C VAL A 288 10.73 -14.48 -3.37
N LEU A 289 10.17 -14.00 -2.25
CA LEU A 289 8.71 -13.81 -2.15
C LEU A 289 8.19 -12.73 -3.08
N ASN A 290 8.83 -11.56 -3.09
CA ASN A 290 8.40 -10.43 -3.91
C ASN A 290 8.36 -10.80 -5.40
N PRO A 291 9.45 -11.33 -6.02
CA PRO A 291 9.40 -11.76 -7.42
C PRO A 291 8.39 -12.88 -7.67
N TYR A 292 8.25 -13.83 -6.75
CA TYR A 292 7.31 -14.94 -6.91
C TYR A 292 5.84 -14.48 -6.88
N LEU A 293 5.50 -13.56 -5.98
CA LEU A 293 4.14 -13.04 -5.79
C LEU A 293 3.78 -11.94 -6.80
N MET A 294 4.77 -11.19 -7.30
CA MET A 294 4.59 -10.09 -8.25
C MET A 294 5.04 -10.43 -9.68
N SER A 295 5.24 -11.72 -10.00
CA SER A 295 5.92 -12.26 -11.20
C SER A 295 5.41 -11.78 -12.58
N GLU A 296 4.25 -11.13 -12.65
CA GLU A 296 3.64 -10.64 -13.90
C GLU A 296 3.25 -9.15 -13.81
N GLY A 297 3.91 -8.39 -12.94
CA GLY A 297 3.65 -6.97 -12.72
C GLY A 297 4.33 -6.06 -13.76
N VAL A 298 3.73 -4.88 -13.98
CA VAL A 298 4.35 -3.82 -14.78
C VAL A 298 5.64 -3.36 -14.08
N GLU A 299 6.78 -3.55 -14.72
CA GLU A 299 8.08 -3.09 -14.21
C GLU A 299 8.05 -1.57 -14.01
N VAL A 300 8.04 -1.09 -12.77
CA VAL A 300 8.15 0.35 -12.50
C VAL A 300 9.63 0.66 -12.28
N SER A 301 10.14 1.68 -12.99
CA SER A 301 11.53 2.13 -12.79
C SER A 301 11.74 2.55 -11.33
N PRO A 302 12.84 2.16 -10.66
CA PRO A 302 13.14 2.59 -9.30
C PRO A 302 13.12 4.11 -9.13
N PHE A 303 13.54 4.85 -10.16
CA PHE A 303 13.46 6.31 -10.17
C PHE A 303 12.03 6.82 -10.01
N LEU A 304 11.08 6.24 -10.75
CA LEU A 304 9.67 6.62 -10.66
C LEU A 304 9.09 6.28 -9.29
N VAL A 305 9.48 5.15 -8.69
CA VAL A 305 9.05 4.78 -7.34
C VAL A 305 9.51 5.81 -6.32
N ILE A 306 10.78 6.23 -6.35
CA ILE A 306 11.33 7.23 -5.42
C ILE A 306 10.61 8.57 -5.60
N VAL A 307 10.49 9.05 -6.84
CA VAL A 307 9.77 10.30 -7.13
C VAL A 307 8.31 10.22 -6.69
N GLY A 308 7.65 9.09 -6.93
CA GLY A 308 6.30 8.82 -6.48
C GLY A 308 6.14 8.84 -4.97
N LEU A 309 7.10 8.28 -4.24
CA LEU A 309 7.10 8.26 -2.78
C LEU A 309 7.16 9.68 -2.22
N LEU A 310 8.08 10.50 -2.75
CA LEU A 310 8.26 11.89 -2.35
C LEU A 310 7.02 12.73 -2.70
N ALA A 311 6.44 12.53 -3.89
CA ALA A 311 5.21 13.21 -4.28
C ALA A 311 4.01 12.76 -3.43
N GLY A 312 3.91 11.46 -3.15
CA GLY A 312 2.86 10.87 -2.33
C GLY A 312 2.87 11.41 -0.90
N ASP A 313 4.06 11.52 -0.30
CA ASP A 313 4.24 12.11 1.02
C ASP A 313 3.70 13.55 1.07
N GLN A 314 4.01 14.38 0.07
CA GLN A 314 3.52 15.76 0.03
C GLN A 314 2.02 15.88 -0.24
N LEU A 315 1.44 14.98 -1.04
CA LEU A 315 0.03 15.05 -1.45
C LEU A 315 -0.93 14.48 -0.41
N GLY A 316 -0.53 13.42 0.30
CA GLY A 316 -1.42 12.67 1.18
C GLY A 316 -0.71 11.99 2.35
N GLY A 317 0.53 12.39 2.67
CA GLY A 317 1.34 11.79 3.73
C GLY A 317 1.50 10.28 3.53
N VAL A 318 1.34 9.53 4.61
CA VAL A 318 1.45 8.05 4.61
C VAL A 318 0.50 7.40 3.61
N ALA A 319 -0.71 7.92 3.45
CA ALA A 319 -1.66 7.36 2.50
C ALA A 319 -1.24 7.62 1.05
N GLY A 320 -0.64 8.78 0.76
CA GLY A 320 -0.08 9.06 -0.56
C GLY A 320 1.17 8.22 -0.87
N ILE A 321 2.02 7.98 0.13
CA ILE A 321 3.16 7.03 0.06
C ILE A 321 2.67 5.63 -0.29
N PHE A 322 1.64 5.13 0.41
CA PHE A 322 1.01 3.84 0.13
C PHE A 322 0.49 3.73 -1.31
N LEU A 323 -0.13 4.79 -1.82
CA LEU A 323 -0.72 4.82 -3.16
C LEU A 323 0.26 5.10 -4.29
N ALA A 324 1.48 5.55 -3.99
CA ALA A 324 2.45 5.95 -4.99
C ALA A 324 2.72 4.84 -6.02
N VAL A 325 3.07 3.65 -5.55
CA VAL A 325 3.41 2.50 -6.41
C VAL A 325 2.23 2.05 -7.29
N PRO A 326 1.04 1.75 -6.75
CA PRO A 326 -0.09 1.34 -7.58
C PRO A 326 -0.51 2.44 -8.56
N VAL A 327 -0.54 3.71 -8.15
CA VAL A 327 -0.89 4.83 -9.04
C VAL A 327 0.09 4.93 -10.21
N ILE A 328 1.40 4.85 -9.95
CA ILE A 328 2.41 4.89 -11.03
C ILE A 328 2.23 3.72 -12.00
N ALA A 329 2.00 2.52 -11.47
CA ALA A 329 1.82 1.33 -12.31
C ALA A 329 0.55 1.43 -13.17
N MET A 330 -0.55 1.93 -12.60
CA MET A 330 -1.80 2.22 -13.34
C MET A 330 -1.57 3.26 -14.44
N LEU A 331 -0.89 4.36 -14.14
CA LEU A 331 -0.55 5.39 -15.12
C LEU A 331 0.28 4.82 -16.27
N LYS A 332 1.25 3.94 -15.97
CA LYS A 332 2.06 3.29 -17.01
C LYS A 332 1.22 2.41 -17.94
N ILE A 333 0.22 1.67 -17.43
CA ILE A 333 -0.72 0.89 -18.25
C ILE A 333 -1.53 1.81 -19.16
N VAL A 334 -2.14 2.85 -18.59
CA VAL A 334 -2.99 3.79 -19.34
C VAL A 334 -2.19 4.46 -20.46
N ILE A 335 -1.00 4.98 -20.16
CA ILE A 335 -0.13 5.63 -21.14
C ILE A 335 0.34 4.63 -22.20
N GLY A 336 0.71 3.40 -21.81
CA GLY A 336 1.15 2.36 -22.72
C GLY A 336 0.08 1.99 -23.73
N ARG A 337 -1.13 1.64 -23.26
CA ARG A 337 -2.28 1.30 -24.11
C ARG A 337 -2.69 2.46 -24.99
N ALA A 338 -2.74 3.69 -24.46
CA ALA A 338 -3.06 4.87 -25.24
C ALA A 338 -2.04 5.12 -26.37
N ARG A 339 -0.74 4.98 -26.10
CA ARG A 339 0.31 5.14 -27.14
C ARG A 339 0.14 4.16 -28.28
N VAL A 340 -0.11 2.88 -27.99
CA VAL A 340 -0.34 1.84 -29.01
C VAL A 340 -1.57 2.17 -29.85
N PHE A 341 -2.66 2.56 -29.20
CA PHE A 341 -3.89 2.97 -29.89
C PHE A 341 -3.69 4.17 -30.83
N TYR A 342 -3.03 5.23 -30.35
CA TYR A 342 -2.78 6.41 -31.17
C TYR A 342 -1.81 6.11 -32.33
N ALA A 343 -0.79 5.28 -32.11
CA ALA A 343 0.11 4.85 -33.18
C ALA A 343 -0.64 4.08 -34.28
N ALA A 344 -1.51 3.14 -33.92
CA ALA A 344 -2.35 2.40 -34.87
C ALA A 344 -3.29 3.34 -35.65
N SER A 345 -3.93 4.28 -34.96
CA SER A 345 -4.84 5.25 -35.60
C SER A 345 -4.13 6.17 -36.61
N ARG A 346 -2.87 6.52 -36.34
CA ARG A 346 -2.06 7.32 -37.25
C ARG A 346 -1.65 6.54 -38.48
N ALA A 347 -1.25 5.27 -38.32
CA ALA A 347 -0.88 4.40 -39.42
C ALA A 347 -2.05 4.15 -40.38
N GLU A 348 -3.25 3.92 -39.86
CA GLU A 348 -4.48 3.81 -40.67
C GLU A 348 -4.79 5.11 -41.44
N GLY A 349 -4.65 6.26 -40.79
CA GLY A 349 -4.86 7.56 -41.43
C GLY A 349 -3.86 7.85 -42.55
N GLU A 350 -2.59 7.48 -42.36
CA GLU A 350 -1.55 7.60 -43.38
C GLU A 350 -1.79 6.63 -44.56
N ALA A 351 -2.24 5.40 -44.29
CA ALA A 351 -2.60 4.43 -45.32
C ALA A 351 -3.81 4.90 -46.15
N ALA A 352 -4.87 5.39 -45.49
CA ALA A 352 -6.05 5.95 -46.17
C ALA A 352 -5.70 7.17 -47.02
N ARG A 353 -4.81 8.05 -46.53
CA ARG A 353 -4.33 9.21 -47.28
C ARG A 353 -3.53 8.80 -48.51
N LYS A 354 -2.64 7.80 -48.40
CA LYS A 354 -1.88 7.26 -49.54
C LYS A 354 -2.82 6.69 -50.61
N ALA A 355 -3.85 5.93 -50.21
CA ALA A 355 -4.84 5.37 -51.11
C ALA A 355 -5.63 6.45 -51.88
N LEU A 356 -5.95 7.57 -51.22
CA LEU A 356 -6.65 8.71 -51.86
C LEU A 356 -5.75 9.54 -52.78
N THR A 357 -4.45 9.63 -52.49
CA THR A 357 -3.52 10.44 -53.30
C THR A 357 -2.97 9.73 -54.54
N GLY A 358 -3.33 8.47 -54.80
CA GLY A 358 -2.97 7.74 -56.02
C GLY A 358 -1.46 7.55 -56.25
N LYS A 359 -0.63 7.82 -55.25
CA LYS A 359 0.83 7.69 -55.35
C LYS A 359 1.24 6.29 -54.86
N THR A 360 1.04 5.31 -55.73
CA THR A 360 1.86 4.11 -55.75
C THR A 360 3.20 4.54 -56.35
N ASP A 361 4.24 4.65 -55.51
CA ASP A 361 5.61 4.74 -56.02
C ASP A 361 5.98 3.43 -56.75
#